data_AF-A0A534T338-F1
#
_entry.id   AF-A0A534T338-F1
#
_cell.length_a   1.000
_cell.length_b   1.000
_cell.length_c   1.000
_cell.angle_alpha   90.00
_cell.angle_beta   90.00
_cell.angle_gamma   90.00
#
_symmetry.space_group_name_H-M   'P 1'
#
loop_
_entity.id
_entity.type
_entity.pdbx_description
1 polymer ?
#
loop_
_entity_poly.entity_id
_entity_poly.type
_entity_poly.pdbx_seq_one_letter_code
_entity_poly.pdbx_strand_id
1 'polypeptide(L)'
;MAVVAGEGVHRGDVFLINLNPSQGGEIRKTRPCVVVSPDELNAHLRTFIVAPLTTGAHGYPFRIPCRFAGRGGHVVLDQIRTVDHERLRCASSRRCSRPERTTGRAARSVPAGRSTRLYGHGERGMLSLPPEGEGMAAERATGRYIAVEGPIGVGKTALARRLATEFGSQLLLEQGEENPFLRRFYEDPGKYAFQTQLFFLLERYRQQRTLGQLDLFSQGTVADYLFARDVIFAQLNLSPDEFGLYQQIYQLLDRQLPRPDLVVYLEARPEVLLRHLRKRDRDYERGITPEYLGRLTEAFRNFFHHYTEAPLLVVNCSDIDFVEHGGDLADLIKEIRGMRQGVQHYIPLGSR
;
A
#
# COMPACT_ATOMS: atom_id res chain seq x y z
N MET A 1 0.17 -38.07 -29.37
CA MET A 1 0.02 -36.63 -29.03
C MET A 1 -0.51 -36.55 -27.61
N ALA A 2 0.24 -35.99 -26.66
CA ALA A 2 -0.19 -35.96 -25.27
C ALA A 2 -0.99 -34.68 -24.98
N VAL A 3 -2.28 -34.85 -24.70
CA VAL A 3 -3.14 -33.84 -24.06
C VAL A 3 -2.72 -33.81 -22.59
N VAL A 4 -2.42 -32.63 -22.05
CA VAL A 4 -2.12 -32.49 -20.62
C VAL A 4 -3.47 -32.53 -19.89
N ALA A 5 -3.72 -33.59 -19.12
CA ALA A 5 -4.89 -33.64 -18.24
C ALA A 5 -4.80 -32.48 -17.23
N GLY A 6 -5.93 -31.83 -16.93
CA GLY A 6 -6.00 -30.61 -16.11
C GLY A 6 -5.49 -30.72 -14.66
N GLU A 7 -5.05 -31.89 -14.22
CA GLU A 7 -4.40 -32.09 -12.92
C GLU A 7 -2.93 -31.61 -13.01
N GLY A 8 -2.65 -30.43 -12.45
CA GLY A 8 -1.27 -29.91 -12.29
C GLY A 8 -0.93 -28.65 -13.08
N VAL A 9 -1.91 -27.87 -13.54
CA VAL A 9 -1.68 -26.54 -14.13
C VAL A 9 -1.68 -25.48 -13.04
N HIS A 10 -0.52 -24.85 -12.80
CA HIS A 10 -0.36 -23.82 -11.77
C HIS A 10 -0.18 -22.43 -12.37
N ARG A 11 -0.57 -21.41 -11.60
CA ARG A 11 -0.31 -20.01 -11.90
C ARG A 11 1.18 -19.81 -12.09
N GLY A 12 1.54 -19.13 -13.18
CA GLY A 12 2.92 -18.89 -13.59
C GLY A 12 3.50 -19.96 -14.53
N ASP A 13 2.81 -21.08 -14.76
CA ASP A 13 3.23 -22.05 -15.76
C ASP A 13 3.05 -21.49 -17.17
N VAL A 14 3.88 -21.96 -18.10
CA VAL A 14 3.88 -21.48 -19.49
C VAL A 14 3.55 -22.62 -20.45
N PHE A 15 2.50 -22.42 -21.23
CA PHE A 15 2.00 -23.37 -22.23
C PHE A 15 2.04 -22.76 -23.62
N LEU A 16 2.18 -23.61 -24.65
CA LEU A 16 1.92 -23.19 -26.02
C LEU A 16 0.42 -23.26 -26.29
N ILE A 17 -0.19 -22.10 -26.58
CA ILE A 17 -1.65 -21.97 -26.70
C ILE A 17 -1.98 -21.40 -28.08
N ASN A 18 -2.90 -22.05 -28.78
CA ASN A 18 -3.46 -21.53 -30.04
C ASN A 18 -4.51 -20.45 -29.74
N LEU A 19 -4.18 -19.20 -30.08
CA LEU A 19 -5.03 -18.03 -29.85
C LEU A 19 -5.98 -17.71 -31.01
N ASN A 20 -6.01 -18.55 -32.06
CA ASN A 20 -6.96 -18.40 -33.17
C ASN A 20 -8.33 -19.05 -32.83
N PRO A 21 -9.44 -18.59 -33.44
CA PRO A 21 -9.52 -17.44 -34.35
C PRO A 21 -9.33 -16.12 -33.61
N SER A 22 -8.66 -15.17 -34.26
CA SER A 22 -8.35 -13.85 -33.73
C SER A 22 -8.95 -12.77 -34.64
N GLN A 23 -9.51 -11.70 -34.08
CA GLN A 23 -10.05 -10.57 -34.85
C GLN A 23 -9.19 -9.31 -34.72
N GLY A 24 -8.96 -8.59 -35.82
CA GLY A 24 -8.27 -7.29 -35.79
C GLY A 24 -6.83 -7.35 -35.25
N GLY A 25 -6.53 -6.49 -34.27
CA GLY A 25 -5.22 -6.33 -33.60
C GLY A 25 -4.91 -7.40 -32.55
N GLU A 26 -5.80 -8.37 -32.37
CA GLU A 26 -5.60 -9.51 -31.49
C GLU A 26 -4.36 -10.33 -31.85
N ILE A 27 -3.64 -10.80 -30.82
CA ILE A 27 -2.51 -11.71 -31.03
C ILE A 27 -2.98 -12.99 -31.73
N ARG A 28 -2.37 -13.25 -32.88
CA ARG A 28 -2.64 -14.42 -33.73
C ARG A 28 -1.67 -15.56 -33.46
N LYS A 29 -2.08 -16.77 -33.89
CA LYS A 29 -1.29 -18.02 -33.92
C LYS A 29 -1.02 -18.63 -32.55
N THR A 30 -0.32 -19.77 -32.55
CA THR A 30 0.14 -20.43 -31.33
C THR A 30 1.32 -19.67 -30.72
N ARG A 31 1.22 -19.30 -29.44
CA ARG A 31 2.29 -18.62 -28.71
C ARG A 31 2.47 -19.19 -27.32
N PRO A 32 3.67 -19.02 -26.72
CA PRO A 32 3.84 -19.23 -25.29
C PRO A 32 2.94 -18.24 -24.52
N CYS A 33 2.17 -18.75 -23.58
CA CYS A 33 1.30 -17.96 -22.71
C CYS A 33 1.54 -18.38 -21.26
N VAL A 34 1.61 -17.42 -20.35
CA VAL A 34 1.67 -17.68 -18.92
C VAL A 34 0.27 -17.80 -18.34
N VAL A 35 0.04 -18.79 -17.48
CA VAL A 35 -1.20 -18.94 -16.72
C VAL A 35 -1.23 -17.88 -15.62
N VAL A 36 -2.28 -17.06 -15.61
CA VAL A 36 -2.47 -16.01 -14.60
C VAL A 36 -3.64 -16.27 -13.66
N SER A 37 -4.55 -17.19 -14.02
CA SER A 37 -5.61 -17.65 -13.14
C SER A 37 -5.05 -18.31 -11.87
N PRO A 38 -5.69 -18.10 -10.70
CA PRO A 38 -5.34 -18.77 -9.44
C PRO A 38 -5.43 -20.29 -9.53
N ASP A 39 -4.62 -20.99 -8.73
CA ASP A 39 -4.56 -22.45 -8.69
C ASP A 39 -5.90 -23.06 -8.27
N GLU A 40 -6.63 -22.38 -7.40
CA GLU A 40 -7.95 -22.80 -6.94
C GLU A 40 -8.96 -22.84 -8.09
N LEU A 41 -8.86 -21.90 -9.04
CA LEU A 41 -9.69 -21.92 -10.26
C LEU A 41 -9.23 -23.02 -11.20
N ASN A 42 -7.92 -23.16 -11.40
CA ASN A 42 -7.32 -24.14 -12.31
C ASN A 42 -7.65 -25.59 -11.93
N ALA A 43 -7.81 -25.86 -10.63
CA ALA A 43 -8.15 -27.19 -10.12
C ALA A 43 -9.64 -27.56 -10.31
N HIS A 44 -10.53 -26.58 -10.42
CA HIS A 44 -11.99 -26.82 -10.44
C HIS A 44 -12.66 -26.46 -11.76
N LEU A 45 -12.04 -25.62 -12.58
CA LEU A 45 -12.58 -25.17 -13.85
C LEU A 45 -11.81 -25.81 -15.02
N ARG A 46 -12.52 -25.99 -16.13
CA ARG A 46 -11.93 -26.44 -17.40
C ARG A 46 -11.26 -25.31 -18.20
N THR A 47 -11.36 -24.07 -17.72
CA THR A 47 -10.87 -22.89 -18.41
C THR A 47 -9.80 -22.19 -17.60
N PHE A 48 -8.81 -21.64 -18.30
CA PHE A 48 -7.65 -20.96 -17.73
C PHE A 48 -7.58 -19.53 -18.24
N ILE A 49 -7.17 -18.60 -17.38
CA ILE A 49 -6.87 -17.24 -17.80
C ILE A 49 -5.38 -17.18 -18.11
N VAL A 50 -5.03 -16.78 -19.34
CA VAL A 50 -3.67 -16.83 -19.86
C VAL A 50 -3.25 -15.50 -20.50
N ALA A 51 -1.99 -15.13 -20.32
CA ALA A 51 -1.41 -13.92 -20.91
C ALA A 51 -0.32 -14.29 -21.93
N PRO A 52 -0.40 -13.84 -23.20
CA PRO A 52 0.60 -14.16 -24.22
C PRO A 52 1.97 -13.53 -23.95
N LEU A 53 3.02 -14.21 -24.40
CA LEU A 53 4.39 -13.72 -24.39
C LEU A 53 4.80 -13.19 -25.77
N THR A 54 5.53 -12.07 -25.79
CA THR A 54 6.10 -11.49 -27.02
C THR A 54 7.58 -11.17 -26.87
N THR A 55 8.37 -11.40 -27.91
CA THR A 55 9.78 -10.99 -27.99
C THR A 55 9.95 -9.60 -28.63
N GLY A 56 8.87 -9.01 -29.15
CA GLY A 56 8.89 -7.72 -29.85
C GLY A 56 9.00 -6.54 -28.90
N ALA A 57 9.91 -5.61 -29.24
CA ALA A 57 10.29 -4.44 -28.46
C ALA A 57 9.35 -3.24 -28.61
N HIS A 58 8.06 -3.43 -28.31
CA HIS A 58 7.23 -2.29 -27.90
C HIS A 58 7.13 -2.34 -26.38
N GLY A 59 8.12 -1.70 -25.74
CA GLY A 59 8.22 -1.55 -24.28
C GLY A 59 7.16 -0.58 -23.78
N TYR A 60 5.89 -1.00 -23.85
CA TYR A 60 4.81 -0.27 -23.22
C TYR A 60 4.93 -0.39 -21.69
N PRO A 61 4.73 0.70 -20.92
CA PRO A 61 4.93 0.70 -19.47
C PRO A 61 4.14 -0.37 -18.72
N PHE A 62 2.97 -0.76 -19.25
CA PHE A 62 2.06 -1.74 -18.66
C PHE A 62 2.39 -3.20 -19.01
N ARG A 63 3.41 -3.47 -19.84
CA ARG A 63 3.82 -4.84 -20.17
C ARG A 63 4.93 -5.29 -19.23
N ILE A 64 4.75 -6.47 -18.62
CA ILE A 64 5.69 -6.97 -17.62
C ILE A 64 6.91 -7.57 -18.34
N PRO A 65 8.13 -7.09 -18.09
CA PRO A 65 9.33 -7.69 -18.67
C PRO A 65 9.54 -9.08 -18.10
N CYS A 66 9.88 -10.03 -18.97
CA CYS A 66 10.00 -11.43 -18.61
C CYS A 66 11.09 -12.14 -19.42
N ARG A 67 11.62 -13.24 -18.88
CA ARG A 67 12.52 -14.14 -19.60
C ARG A 67 11.88 -15.51 -19.75
N PHE A 68 11.80 -15.99 -20.98
CA PHE A 68 11.28 -17.32 -21.28
C PHE A 68 12.20 -18.03 -22.27
N ALA A 69 12.59 -19.27 -21.95
CA ALA A 69 13.53 -20.06 -22.76
C ALA A 69 14.83 -19.31 -23.13
N GLY A 70 15.39 -18.53 -22.20
CA GLY A 70 16.60 -17.74 -22.41
C GLY A 70 16.42 -16.46 -23.23
N ARG A 71 15.23 -16.21 -23.78
CA ARG A 71 14.90 -15.01 -24.55
C ARG A 71 14.21 -13.98 -23.67
N GLY A 72 14.65 -12.73 -23.78
CA GLY A 72 13.95 -11.60 -23.20
C GLY A 72 12.67 -11.31 -23.97
N GLY A 73 11.64 -10.90 -23.27
CA GLY A 73 10.34 -10.55 -23.84
C GLY A 73 9.47 -9.84 -22.82
N HIS A 74 8.18 -9.76 -23.15
CA HIS A 74 7.19 -9.15 -22.30
C HIS A 74 5.93 -10.02 -22.22
N VAL A 75 5.30 -10.01 -21.05
CA VAL A 75 3.93 -10.50 -20.86
C VAL A 75 2.98 -9.42 -21.35
N VAL A 76 2.11 -9.80 -22.29
CA VAL A 76 1.17 -8.90 -22.95
C VAL A 76 -0.17 -8.96 -22.22
N LEU A 77 -0.27 -8.24 -21.09
CA LEU A 77 -1.48 -8.22 -20.26
C LEU A 77 -2.68 -7.59 -20.98
N ASP A 78 -2.44 -6.69 -21.93
CA ASP A 78 -3.43 -6.09 -22.82
C ASP A 78 -4.07 -7.08 -23.81
N GLN A 79 -3.64 -8.35 -23.82
CA GLN A 79 -4.10 -9.42 -24.71
C GLN A 79 -4.43 -10.72 -23.96
N ILE A 80 -4.77 -10.60 -22.67
CA ILE A 80 -5.21 -11.71 -21.83
C ILE A 80 -6.44 -12.40 -22.43
N ARG A 81 -6.52 -13.74 -22.30
CA ARG A 81 -7.69 -14.51 -22.73
C ARG A 81 -8.03 -15.61 -21.74
N THR A 82 -9.30 -15.98 -21.74
CA THR A 82 -9.75 -17.24 -21.17
C THR A 82 -9.72 -18.32 -22.25
N VAL A 83 -9.10 -19.45 -21.97
CA VAL A 83 -8.96 -20.58 -22.91
C VAL A 83 -9.36 -21.89 -22.25
N ASP A 84 -9.92 -22.80 -23.04
CA ASP A 84 -10.24 -24.15 -22.57
C ASP A 84 -8.97 -25.01 -22.43
N HIS A 85 -8.98 -25.97 -21.49
CA HIS A 85 -7.91 -26.92 -21.24
C HIS A 85 -7.42 -27.64 -22.51
N GLU A 86 -8.30 -27.92 -23.48
CA GLU A 86 -7.94 -28.57 -24.74
C GLU A 86 -6.95 -27.74 -25.58
N ARG A 87 -6.87 -26.43 -25.33
CA ARG A 87 -5.94 -25.51 -26.01
C ARG A 87 -4.54 -25.49 -25.40
N LEU A 88 -4.34 -26.08 -24.21
CA LEU A 88 -3.03 -26.19 -23.57
C LEU A 88 -2.19 -27.28 -24.24
N ARG A 89 -1.14 -26.87 -24.96
CA ARG A 89 -0.20 -27.81 -25.61
C ARG A 89 1.17 -27.72 -24.96
N CYS A 90 1.79 -28.89 -24.73
CA CYS A 90 3.13 -29.07 -24.16
C CYS A 90 3.44 -28.14 -22.97
N ALA A 91 3.32 -28.65 -21.75
CA ALA A 91 3.87 -27.98 -20.59
C ALA A 91 5.39 -27.86 -20.76
N SER A 92 5.89 -26.65 -21.04
CA SER A 92 7.31 -26.39 -20.81
C SER A 92 7.44 -26.22 -19.30
N SER A 93 8.04 -27.19 -18.60
CA SER A 93 8.31 -27.15 -17.16
C SER A 93 9.19 -25.97 -16.69
N ARG A 94 9.49 -25.02 -17.58
CA ARG A 94 10.24 -23.79 -17.31
C ARG A 94 9.27 -22.65 -17.07
N ARG A 95 9.07 -22.31 -15.80
CA ARG A 95 8.34 -21.10 -15.39
C ARG A 95 8.99 -19.86 -16.00
N CYS A 96 8.17 -18.85 -16.27
CA CYS A 96 8.67 -17.56 -16.72
C CYS A 96 9.41 -16.88 -15.55
N SER A 97 10.66 -16.46 -15.76
CA SER A 97 11.44 -15.76 -14.71
C SER A 97 11.46 -14.26 -14.96
N ARG A 98 11.51 -13.48 -13.88
CA ARG A 98 11.85 -12.06 -13.99
C ARG A 98 13.30 -11.94 -14.48
N PRO A 99 13.61 -11.02 -15.41
CA PRO A 99 15.00 -10.71 -15.70
C PRO A 99 15.68 -10.21 -14.42
N GLU A 100 16.87 -10.74 -14.13
CA GLU A 100 17.70 -10.27 -13.01
C GLU A 100 17.88 -8.75 -13.14
N ARG A 101 17.59 -8.02 -12.05
CA ARG A 101 17.87 -6.58 -11.99
C ARG A 101 19.37 -6.42 -12.10
N THR A 102 19.86 -6.07 -13.29
CA THR A 102 21.23 -5.61 -13.47
C THR A 102 21.31 -4.23 -12.81
N THR A 103 21.83 -4.21 -11.59
CA THR A 103 22.28 -3.00 -10.92
C THR A 103 23.40 -2.37 -11.75
N GLY A 104 23.10 -1.22 -12.36
CA GLY A 104 24.09 -0.25 -12.84
C GLY A 104 24.89 -0.62 -14.09
N ARG A 105 24.48 -0.07 -15.24
CA ARG A 105 25.35 0.76 -16.11
C ARG A 105 24.56 1.26 -17.33
N ALA A 106 24.72 2.55 -17.59
CA ALA A 106 24.20 3.25 -18.76
C ALA A 106 24.65 2.60 -20.08
N ALA A 107 23.71 2.45 -21.02
CA ALA A 107 23.98 2.25 -22.45
C ALA A 107 22.97 3.13 -23.20
N ARG A 108 23.36 4.38 -23.52
CA ARG A 108 23.87 4.82 -24.84
C ARG A 108 22.94 4.48 -26.01
N SER A 109 22.24 5.52 -26.47
CA SER A 109 21.91 5.90 -27.85
C SER A 109 21.70 4.79 -28.90
N VAL A 110 20.49 4.74 -29.47
CA VAL A 110 20.22 4.13 -30.78
C VAL A 110 19.73 5.25 -31.73
N PRO A 111 20.22 5.33 -32.99
CA PRO A 111 20.10 6.52 -33.83
C PRO A 111 18.78 6.58 -34.61
N ALA A 112 18.42 7.81 -34.99
CA ALA A 112 17.30 8.14 -35.85
C ALA A 112 17.52 7.67 -37.30
N GLY A 113 16.46 7.16 -37.94
CA GLY A 113 16.32 7.15 -39.40
C GLY A 113 15.78 5.86 -40.01
N ARG A 114 14.49 5.82 -40.35
CA ARG A 114 13.99 5.99 -41.73
C ARG A 114 12.47 5.80 -41.80
N SER A 115 11.89 6.70 -42.59
CA SER A 115 10.48 6.86 -42.92
C SER A 115 9.87 5.64 -43.61
N THR A 116 8.64 5.30 -43.23
CA THR A 116 7.61 4.92 -44.20
C THR A 116 6.24 5.44 -43.74
N ARG A 117 5.65 6.26 -44.60
CA ARG A 117 4.35 6.95 -44.50
C ARG A 117 3.19 5.97 -44.39
N LEU A 118 2.12 6.35 -43.68
CA LEU A 118 0.72 6.11 -44.04
C LEU A 118 -0.16 7.13 -43.26
N TYR A 119 -0.87 8.02 -43.99
CA TYR A 119 -2.08 8.82 -43.68
C TYR A 119 -2.24 9.50 -42.29
N GLY A 120 -2.59 10.77 -42.08
CA GLY A 120 -3.28 11.76 -42.91
C GLY A 120 -4.38 12.45 -42.06
N HIS A 121 -4.12 13.69 -41.64
CA HIS A 121 -5.00 14.74 -41.07
C HIS A 121 -5.72 14.57 -39.71
N GLY A 122 -5.45 15.55 -38.83
CA GLY A 122 -6.23 15.87 -37.63
C GLY A 122 -5.42 16.77 -36.69
N GLU A 123 -5.43 18.08 -36.93
CA GLU A 123 -4.79 19.09 -36.08
C GLU A 123 -5.29 19.01 -34.63
N ARG A 124 -4.37 18.97 -33.66
CA ARG A 124 -4.59 19.44 -32.29
C ARG A 124 -3.25 19.70 -31.60
N GLY A 125 -3.21 20.80 -30.84
CA GLY A 125 -2.04 21.49 -30.30
C GLY A 125 -0.93 20.63 -29.71
N MET A 126 0.29 21.02 -30.05
CA MET A 126 1.56 20.59 -29.48
C MET A 126 1.65 21.07 -28.03
N LEU A 127 1.34 20.18 -27.07
CA LEU A 127 1.72 20.39 -25.67
C LEU A 127 3.23 20.15 -25.56
N SER A 128 3.98 21.24 -25.40
CA SER A 128 5.41 21.23 -25.08
C SER A 128 5.63 20.57 -23.74
N LEU A 129 6.43 19.50 -23.70
CA LEU A 129 6.92 18.90 -22.46
C LEU A 129 7.87 19.89 -21.76
N PRO A 130 7.75 20.08 -20.43
CA PRO A 130 8.67 20.95 -19.70
C PRO A 130 10.08 20.34 -19.65
N PRO A 131 11.12 21.17 -19.45
CA PRO A 131 12.51 20.71 -19.45
C PRO A 131 12.75 19.72 -18.30
N GLU A 132 13.52 18.67 -18.61
CA GLU A 132 13.95 17.64 -17.66
C GLU A 132 14.82 18.28 -16.56
N GLY A 133 14.28 18.40 -15.34
CA GLY A 133 15.07 18.87 -14.20
C GLY A 133 14.30 19.07 -12.90
N GLU A 134 13.04 19.52 -12.96
CA GLU A 134 12.32 19.94 -11.74
C GLU A 134 11.11 19.04 -11.38
N GLY A 135 10.64 18.20 -12.30
CA GLY A 135 9.41 17.39 -12.13
C GLY A 135 9.54 16.06 -11.38
N MET A 136 10.76 15.56 -11.12
CA MET A 136 10.96 14.18 -10.62
C MET A 136 10.66 13.98 -9.12
N ALA A 137 10.50 15.05 -8.34
CA ALA A 137 10.18 14.98 -6.91
C ALA A 137 8.66 15.11 -6.63
N ALA A 138 7.95 15.87 -7.45
CA ALA A 138 6.52 16.14 -7.27
C ALA A 138 5.63 14.94 -7.63
N GLU A 139 6.08 14.07 -8.55
CA GLU A 139 5.28 12.98 -9.12
C GLU A 139 5.31 11.67 -8.29
N ARG A 140 6.00 11.62 -7.14
CA ARG A 140 6.33 10.37 -6.42
C ARG A 140 5.59 10.11 -5.11
N ALA A 141 4.68 11.00 -4.71
CA ALA A 141 3.77 10.77 -3.58
C ALA A 141 2.46 10.11 -4.02
N THR A 142 2.15 10.14 -5.32
CA THR A 142 0.97 9.50 -5.89
C THR A 142 1.08 7.98 -5.72
N GLY A 143 0.07 7.37 -5.09
CA GLY A 143 0.02 5.92 -4.90
C GLY A 143 0.66 5.38 -3.62
N ARG A 144 1.25 6.21 -2.74
CA ARG A 144 1.81 5.73 -1.46
C ARG A 144 0.72 5.41 -0.44
N TYR A 145 0.95 4.40 0.38
CA TYR A 145 0.23 4.17 1.63
C TYR A 145 0.99 4.82 2.81
N ILE A 146 0.47 5.93 3.35
CA ILE A 146 1.04 6.64 4.50
C ILE A 146 0.16 6.41 5.72
N ALA A 147 0.75 6.01 6.83
CA ALA A 147 0.05 5.92 8.13
C ALA A 147 0.51 7.05 9.05
N VAL A 148 -0.43 7.81 9.60
CA VAL A 148 -0.18 8.85 10.60
C VAL A 148 -0.47 8.29 11.98
N GLU A 149 0.51 8.39 12.87
CA GLU A 149 0.48 7.75 14.17
C GLU A 149 0.80 8.67 15.34
N GLY A 150 0.46 8.22 16.54
CA GLY A 150 0.77 8.92 17.78
C GLY A 150 -0.30 8.80 18.87
N PRO A 151 -0.01 9.31 20.08
CA PRO A 151 -0.92 9.20 21.23
C PRO A 151 -2.25 9.93 21.00
N ILE A 152 -3.23 9.67 21.86
CA ILE A 152 -4.55 10.30 21.79
C ILE A 152 -4.39 11.81 22.02
N GLY A 153 -5.08 12.63 21.22
CA GLY A 153 -5.03 14.10 21.33
C GLY A 153 -3.91 14.79 20.53
N VAL A 154 -3.01 14.04 19.85
CA VAL A 154 -1.86 14.63 19.13
C VAL A 154 -2.22 15.26 17.77
N GLY A 155 -3.42 15.04 17.25
CA GLY A 155 -3.86 15.63 15.96
C GLY A 155 -3.80 14.72 14.73
N LYS A 156 -3.64 13.39 14.90
CA LYS A 156 -3.57 12.39 13.82
C LYS A 156 -4.62 12.59 12.72
N THR A 157 -5.90 12.58 13.09
CA THR A 157 -7.03 12.70 12.16
C THR A 157 -7.00 14.02 11.37
N ALA A 158 -6.56 15.12 12.00
CA ALA A 158 -6.47 16.41 11.35
C ALA A 158 -5.34 16.43 10.31
N LEU A 159 -4.16 15.90 10.67
CA LEU A 159 -3.04 15.77 9.73
C LEU A 159 -3.38 14.81 8.58
N ALA A 160 -3.94 13.64 8.88
CA ALA A 160 -4.31 12.65 7.87
C ALA A 160 -5.27 13.23 6.82
N ARG A 161 -6.30 13.98 7.25
CA ARG A 161 -7.22 14.70 6.34
C ARG A 161 -6.48 15.67 5.42
N ARG A 162 -5.58 16.49 5.97
CA ARG A 162 -4.80 17.46 5.20
C ARG A 162 -3.87 16.79 4.19
N LEU A 163 -3.17 15.75 4.61
CA LEU A 163 -2.30 14.97 3.72
C LEU A 163 -3.10 14.27 2.61
N ALA A 164 -4.26 13.71 2.91
CA ALA A 164 -5.14 13.10 1.91
C ALA A 164 -5.58 14.12 0.87
N THR A 165 -5.98 15.33 1.29
CA THR A 165 -6.33 16.42 0.37
C THR A 165 -5.13 16.86 -0.49
N GLU A 166 -3.97 17.10 0.13
CA GLU A 166 -2.76 17.54 -0.57
C GLU A 166 -2.26 16.52 -1.61
N PHE A 167 -2.34 15.23 -1.29
CA PHE A 167 -1.85 14.16 -2.17
C PHE A 167 -2.92 13.60 -3.11
N GLY A 168 -4.17 14.05 -3.00
CA GLY A 168 -5.30 13.44 -3.69
C GLY A 168 -5.57 11.99 -3.27
N SER A 169 -5.06 11.57 -2.11
CA SER A 169 -5.13 10.17 -1.67
C SER A 169 -6.46 9.84 -1.01
N GLN A 170 -6.82 8.56 -1.05
CA GLN A 170 -7.94 8.06 -0.25
C GLN A 170 -7.64 8.25 1.24
N LEU A 171 -8.62 8.73 2.00
CA LEU A 171 -8.51 8.87 3.43
C LEU A 171 -9.10 7.64 4.13
N LEU A 172 -8.33 7.03 5.02
CA LEU A 172 -8.77 5.95 5.90
C LEU A 172 -8.73 6.39 7.36
N LEU A 173 -9.88 6.37 8.03
CA LEU A 173 -10.00 6.86 9.40
C LEU A 173 -10.44 5.75 10.35
N GLU A 174 -9.93 5.83 11.58
CA GLU A 174 -10.40 5.00 12.67
C GLU A 174 -11.83 5.36 13.10
N GLN A 175 -12.67 4.34 13.22
CA GLN A 175 -14.08 4.46 13.60
C GLN A 175 -14.29 4.16 15.09
N GLY A 176 -13.60 4.88 15.97
CA GLY A 176 -13.65 4.60 17.40
C GLY A 176 -15.02 4.80 18.05
N GLU A 177 -15.86 5.68 17.50
CA GLU A 177 -17.21 5.96 18.00
C GLU A 177 -18.19 4.81 17.78
N GLU A 178 -17.89 3.89 16.85
CA GLU A 178 -18.71 2.71 16.59
C GLU A 178 -18.47 1.57 17.58
N ASN A 179 -17.42 1.68 18.42
CA ASN A 179 -17.07 0.64 19.38
C ASN A 179 -18.01 0.68 20.60
N PRO A 180 -18.89 -0.33 20.78
CA PRO A 180 -19.89 -0.32 21.85
C PRO A 180 -19.29 -0.49 23.25
N PHE A 181 -18.01 -0.88 23.34
CA PHE A 181 -17.31 -1.10 24.60
C PHE A 181 -16.46 0.11 25.04
N LEU A 182 -16.16 1.05 24.13
CA LEU A 182 -15.19 2.12 24.38
C LEU A 182 -15.56 3.01 25.57
N ARG A 183 -16.84 3.40 25.68
CA ARG A 183 -17.31 4.19 26.83
C ARG A 183 -17.12 3.43 28.14
N ARG A 184 -17.51 2.15 28.17
CA ARG A 184 -17.40 1.30 29.36
C ARG A 184 -15.96 0.97 29.71
N PHE A 185 -15.07 0.94 28.73
CA PHE A 185 -13.63 0.83 28.96
C PHE A 185 -13.09 2.00 29.76
N TYR A 186 -13.49 3.24 29.47
CA TYR A 186 -13.06 4.39 30.27
C TYR A 186 -13.68 4.42 31.68
N GLU A 187 -14.79 3.70 31.91
CA GLU A 187 -15.41 3.54 33.23
C GLU A 187 -14.76 2.42 34.05
N ASP A 188 -14.47 1.26 33.43
CA ASP A 188 -13.86 0.09 34.06
C ASP A 188 -12.97 -0.67 33.05
N PRO A 189 -11.69 -0.26 32.88
CA PRO A 189 -10.78 -0.89 31.95
C PRO A 189 -10.62 -2.40 32.21
N GLY A 190 -10.62 -2.82 33.48
CA GLY A 190 -10.38 -4.22 33.85
C GLY A 190 -11.44 -5.19 33.36
N LYS A 191 -12.67 -4.73 33.08
CA LYS A 191 -13.74 -5.58 32.53
C LYS A 191 -13.94 -5.48 31.03
N TYR A 192 -13.59 -4.33 30.45
CA TYR A 192 -13.98 -3.99 29.07
C TYR A 192 -12.79 -3.79 28.13
N ALA A 193 -11.55 -3.82 28.62
CA ALA A 193 -10.37 -3.62 27.78
C ALA A 193 -10.28 -4.69 26.68
N PHE A 194 -10.46 -5.97 27.00
CA PHE A 194 -10.32 -7.04 26.01
C PHE A 194 -11.30 -6.90 24.84
N GLN A 195 -12.58 -6.70 25.13
CA GLN A 195 -13.62 -6.51 24.12
C GLN A 195 -13.38 -5.24 23.29
N THR A 196 -12.93 -4.17 23.95
CA THR A 196 -12.60 -2.90 23.29
C THR A 196 -11.43 -3.08 22.31
N GLN A 197 -10.34 -3.71 22.74
CA GLN A 197 -9.17 -3.94 21.89
C GLN A 197 -9.46 -4.92 20.76
N LEU A 198 -10.24 -5.98 21.01
CA LEU A 198 -10.62 -6.94 19.98
C LEU A 198 -11.50 -6.30 18.91
N PHE A 199 -12.44 -5.43 19.30
CA PHE A 199 -13.26 -4.67 18.35
C PHE A 199 -12.39 -3.81 17.43
N PHE A 200 -11.46 -3.03 18.01
CA PHE A 200 -10.53 -2.22 17.24
C PHE A 200 -9.69 -3.05 16.27
N LEU A 201 -9.14 -4.18 16.73
CA LEU A 201 -8.33 -5.07 15.91
C LEU A 201 -9.11 -5.59 14.68
N LEU A 202 -10.34 -6.06 14.91
CA LEU A 202 -11.17 -6.61 13.84
C LEU A 202 -11.62 -5.54 12.85
N GLU A 203 -11.96 -4.34 13.32
CA GLU A 203 -12.38 -3.24 12.46
C GLU A 203 -11.23 -2.74 11.59
N ARG A 204 -10.04 -2.52 12.19
CA ARG A 204 -8.83 -2.14 11.44
C ARG A 204 -8.45 -3.21 10.41
N TYR A 205 -8.54 -4.50 10.77
CA TYR A 205 -8.30 -5.60 9.82
C TYR A 205 -9.26 -5.55 8.63
N ARG A 206 -10.57 -5.39 8.87
CA ARG A 206 -11.58 -5.30 7.80
C ARG A 206 -11.28 -4.13 6.86
N GLN A 207 -11.01 -2.96 7.42
CA GLN A 207 -10.69 -1.77 6.67
C GLN A 207 -9.41 -1.93 5.82
N GLN A 208 -8.31 -2.40 6.41
CA GLN A 208 -7.04 -2.55 5.68
C GLN A 208 -7.05 -3.70 4.66
N ARG A 209 -7.86 -4.74 4.87
CA ARG A 209 -8.05 -5.78 3.85
C ARG A 209 -8.63 -5.21 2.56
N THR A 210 -9.47 -4.18 2.64
CA THR A 210 -9.96 -3.49 1.43
C THR A 210 -8.84 -2.73 0.71
N LEU A 211 -7.85 -2.19 1.43
CA LEU A 211 -6.68 -1.53 0.81
C LEU A 211 -5.88 -2.49 -0.06
N GLY A 212 -5.70 -3.75 0.38
CA GLY A 212 -5.02 -4.78 -0.41
C GLY A 212 -5.77 -5.19 -1.69
N GLN A 213 -7.05 -4.79 -1.83
CA GLN A 213 -7.87 -5.00 -3.01
C GLN A 213 -7.97 -3.75 -3.91
N LEU A 214 -7.39 -2.62 -3.50
CA LEU A 214 -7.53 -1.36 -4.22
C LEU A 214 -6.78 -1.33 -5.55
N ASP A 215 -7.38 -0.56 -6.44
CA ASP A 215 -7.32 -0.59 -7.90
C ASP A 215 -5.95 -0.19 -8.49
N LEU A 216 -5.66 -0.64 -9.72
CA LEU A 216 -4.45 -0.29 -10.49
C LEU A 216 -4.29 1.23 -10.73
N PHE A 217 -5.35 2.00 -10.43
CA PHE A 217 -5.47 3.45 -10.64
C PHE A 217 -5.59 4.25 -9.34
N SER A 218 -5.33 3.65 -8.17
CA SER A 218 -5.53 4.34 -6.89
C SER A 218 -4.55 5.51 -6.68
N GLN A 219 -5.04 6.62 -6.13
CA GLN A 219 -4.27 7.86 -5.86
C GLN A 219 -3.45 7.79 -4.55
N GLY A 220 -3.16 6.60 -4.04
CA GLY A 220 -2.55 6.37 -2.72
C GLY A 220 -3.56 6.40 -1.60
N THR A 221 -3.10 6.10 -0.37
CA THR A 221 -3.93 6.08 0.83
C THR A 221 -3.21 6.79 1.96
N VAL A 222 -3.93 7.63 2.70
CA VAL A 222 -3.48 8.16 3.99
C VAL A 222 -4.39 7.63 5.08
N ALA A 223 -3.83 6.90 6.04
CA ALA A 223 -4.55 6.41 7.21
C ALA A 223 -4.19 7.23 8.45
N ASP A 224 -5.13 7.44 9.36
CA ASP A 224 -4.86 8.02 10.70
C ASP A 224 -4.55 6.96 11.78
N TYR A 225 -4.28 5.74 11.31
CA TYR A 225 -3.80 4.65 12.13
C TYR A 225 -2.85 3.68 11.39
N LEU A 226 -2.10 2.92 12.18
CA LEU A 226 -1.19 1.85 11.85
C LEU A 226 -1.63 0.60 12.61
N PHE A 227 -1.82 -0.52 11.90
CA PHE A 227 -2.22 -1.79 12.50
C PHE A 227 -1.29 -2.25 13.64
N ALA A 228 0.02 -2.06 13.48
CA ALA A 228 1.00 -2.49 14.45
C ALA A 228 0.91 -1.77 15.81
N ARG A 229 0.24 -0.61 15.87
CA ARG A 229 0.06 0.14 17.13
C ARG A 229 -0.83 -0.58 18.13
N ASP A 230 -1.68 -1.48 17.65
CA ASP A 230 -2.70 -2.18 18.43
C ASP A 230 -2.11 -2.89 19.65
N VAL A 231 -0.89 -3.42 19.47
CA VAL A 231 -0.11 -4.08 20.51
C VAL A 231 0.19 -3.14 21.69
N ILE A 232 0.37 -1.83 21.45
CA ILE A 232 0.65 -0.83 22.50
C ILE A 232 -0.53 -0.76 23.47
N PHE A 233 -1.75 -0.60 22.94
CA PHE A 233 -2.95 -0.48 23.76
C PHE A 233 -3.29 -1.80 24.45
N ALA A 234 -3.12 -2.93 23.75
CA ALA A 234 -3.34 -4.25 24.31
C ALA A 234 -2.38 -4.52 25.48
N GLN A 235 -1.08 -4.24 25.32
CA GLN A 235 -0.09 -4.47 26.37
C GLN A 235 -0.32 -3.59 27.60
N LEU A 236 -0.84 -2.37 27.42
CA LEU A 236 -1.10 -1.46 28.53
C LEU A 236 -2.36 -1.77 29.34
N ASN A 237 -3.37 -2.38 28.71
CA ASN A 237 -4.71 -2.49 29.28
C ASN A 237 -5.18 -3.92 29.55
N LEU A 238 -4.54 -4.93 28.96
CA LEU A 238 -4.95 -6.32 29.12
C LEU A 238 -4.14 -7.01 30.21
N SER A 239 -4.77 -7.96 30.91
CA SER A 239 -4.06 -8.91 31.76
C SER A 239 -3.13 -9.81 30.92
N PRO A 240 -2.14 -10.49 31.53
CA PRO A 240 -1.22 -11.35 30.80
C PRO A 240 -1.92 -12.44 29.97
N ASP A 241 -2.97 -13.06 30.50
CA ASP A 241 -3.72 -14.12 29.81
C ASP A 241 -4.52 -13.56 28.63
N GLU A 242 -5.20 -12.42 28.83
CA GLU A 242 -5.93 -11.71 27.77
C GLU A 242 -5.00 -11.21 26.66
N PHE A 243 -3.83 -10.68 27.04
CA PHE A 243 -2.82 -10.22 26.10
C PHE A 243 -2.25 -11.39 25.29
N GLY A 244 -2.01 -12.55 25.91
CA GLY A 244 -1.58 -13.76 25.22
C GLY A 244 -2.59 -14.22 24.16
N LEU A 245 -3.88 -14.24 24.49
CA LEU A 245 -4.95 -14.55 23.53
C LEU A 245 -5.03 -13.50 22.42
N TYR A 246 -4.97 -12.22 22.78
CA TYR A 246 -4.97 -11.11 21.83
C TYR A 246 -3.83 -11.23 20.81
N GLN A 247 -2.62 -11.54 21.26
CA GLN A 247 -1.45 -11.71 20.39
C GLN A 247 -1.62 -12.86 19.40
N GLN A 248 -2.23 -13.98 19.82
CA GLN A 248 -2.53 -15.10 18.90
C GLN A 248 -3.46 -14.65 17.78
N ILE A 249 -4.52 -13.89 18.10
CA ILE A 249 -5.45 -13.37 17.09
C ILE A 249 -4.74 -12.36 16.18
N TYR A 250 -3.98 -11.43 16.76
CA TYR A 250 -3.22 -10.43 16.01
C TYR A 250 -2.31 -11.08 14.96
N GLN A 251 -1.53 -12.10 15.35
CA GLN A 251 -0.61 -12.79 14.44
C GLN A 251 -1.28 -13.50 13.26
N LEU A 252 -2.53 -13.96 13.44
CA LEU A 252 -3.30 -14.58 12.36
C LEU A 252 -3.77 -13.54 11.33
N LEU A 253 -4.12 -12.34 11.79
CA LEU A 253 -4.67 -11.26 10.95
C LEU A 253 -3.56 -10.46 10.23
N ASP A 254 -2.47 -10.16 10.93
CA ASP A 254 -1.39 -9.28 10.46
C ASP A 254 -0.70 -9.76 9.16
N ARG A 255 -0.61 -11.09 8.95
CA ARG A 255 0.11 -11.69 7.81
C ARG A 255 -0.44 -11.32 6.44
N GLN A 256 -1.68 -10.87 6.36
CA GLN A 256 -2.39 -10.61 5.10
C GLN A 256 -2.54 -9.12 4.79
N LEU A 257 -2.02 -8.23 5.65
CA LEU A 257 -2.24 -6.80 5.55
C LEU A 257 -1.11 -6.08 4.80
N PRO A 258 -1.44 -5.03 4.03
CA PRO A 258 -0.44 -4.18 3.41
C PRO A 258 0.33 -3.39 4.48
N ARG A 259 1.65 -3.26 4.30
CA ARG A 259 2.49 -2.38 5.12
C ARG A 259 2.50 -0.98 4.51
N PRO A 260 2.56 0.08 5.33
CA PRO A 260 2.70 1.44 4.82
C PRO A 260 4.08 1.66 4.17
N ASP A 261 4.13 2.52 3.17
CA ASP A 261 5.36 3.03 2.56
C ASP A 261 6.06 4.05 3.47
N LEU A 262 5.31 4.66 4.39
CA LEU A 262 5.80 5.63 5.36
C LEU A 262 4.88 5.67 6.59
N VAL A 263 5.48 5.69 7.77
CA VAL A 263 4.80 6.05 9.02
C VAL A 263 5.24 7.46 9.44
N VAL A 264 4.28 8.33 9.69
CA VAL A 264 4.49 9.66 10.27
C VAL A 264 4.06 9.60 11.73
N TYR A 265 5.01 9.49 12.65
CA TYR A 265 4.75 9.40 14.08
C TYR A 265 4.81 10.79 14.71
N LEU A 266 3.68 11.23 15.28
CA LEU A 266 3.53 12.51 15.96
C LEU A 266 3.80 12.35 17.45
N GLU A 267 4.73 13.15 17.96
CA GLU A 267 5.06 13.24 19.37
C GLU A 267 4.62 14.59 19.94
N ALA A 268 4.06 14.57 21.15
CA ALA A 268 3.83 15.79 21.91
C ALA A 268 3.97 15.52 23.40
N ARG A 269 4.26 16.59 24.15
CA ARG A 269 4.31 16.56 25.61
C ARG A 269 2.92 16.21 26.20
N PRO A 270 2.83 15.38 27.27
CA PRO A 270 1.56 14.97 27.86
C PRO A 270 0.63 16.14 28.23
N GLU A 271 1.19 17.27 28.65
CA GLU A 271 0.42 18.46 29.04
C GLU A 271 -0.32 19.07 27.83
N VAL A 272 0.32 19.05 26.65
CA VAL A 272 -0.27 19.51 25.39
C VAL A 272 -1.41 18.57 24.98
N LEU A 273 -1.18 17.26 25.05
CA LEU A 273 -2.19 16.24 24.74
C LEU A 273 -3.41 16.36 25.64
N LEU A 274 -3.20 16.53 26.95
CA LEU A 274 -4.28 16.69 27.92
C LEU A 274 -5.12 17.95 27.64
N ARG A 275 -4.46 19.05 27.26
CA ARG A 275 -5.15 20.28 26.83
C ARG A 275 -6.02 20.04 25.59
N HIS A 276 -5.57 19.23 24.63
CA HIS A 276 -6.34 18.90 23.43
C HIS A 276 -7.51 17.98 23.74
N LEU A 277 -7.32 16.98 24.60
CA LEU A 277 -8.40 16.09 25.05
C LEU A 277 -9.51 16.86 25.77
N ARG A 278 -9.15 17.83 26.62
CA ARG A 278 -10.13 18.70 27.30
C ARG A 278 -10.89 19.63 26.38
N LYS A 279 -10.28 20.04 25.26
CA LYS A 279 -10.94 20.86 24.23
C LYS A 279 -11.88 20.04 23.33
N ARG A 280 -11.68 18.71 23.23
CA ARG A 280 -12.55 17.82 22.46
C ARG A 280 -13.84 17.53 23.25
N ASP A 281 -14.98 17.64 22.58
CA ASP A 281 -16.28 17.34 23.17
C ASP A 281 -16.60 15.84 23.10
N ARG A 282 -15.79 15.02 23.77
CA ARG A 282 -16.03 13.57 23.92
C ARG A 282 -16.17 13.25 25.40
N ASP A 283 -17.41 12.99 25.83
CA ASP A 283 -17.77 12.75 27.23
C ASP A 283 -17.00 11.57 27.84
N TYR A 284 -16.80 10.49 27.08
CA TYR A 284 -16.07 9.30 27.53
C TYR A 284 -14.55 9.49 27.65
N GLU A 285 -13.94 10.50 27.00
CA GLU A 285 -12.49 10.78 27.13
C GLU A 285 -12.18 11.63 28.38
N ARG A 286 -13.19 12.20 29.06
CA ARG A 286 -12.99 13.09 30.23
C ARG A 286 -12.35 12.41 31.44
N GLY A 287 -12.48 11.08 31.54
CA GLY A 287 -11.91 10.27 32.61
C GLY A 287 -10.42 9.94 32.45
N ILE A 288 -9.78 10.34 31.33
CA ILE A 288 -8.37 10.06 31.08
C ILE A 288 -7.48 10.79 32.09
N THR A 289 -6.75 10.03 32.90
CA THR A 289 -5.84 10.61 33.90
C THR A 289 -4.48 11.00 33.28
N PRO A 290 -3.79 12.01 33.83
CA PRO A 290 -2.44 12.36 33.40
C PRO A 290 -1.45 11.18 33.49
N GLU A 291 -1.59 10.33 34.51
CA GLU A 291 -0.72 9.17 34.72
C GLU A 291 -0.93 8.11 33.63
N TYR A 292 -2.19 7.82 33.27
CA TYR A 292 -2.48 6.92 32.16
C TYR A 292 -1.95 7.47 30.85
N LEU A 293 -2.16 8.77 30.59
CA LEU A 293 -1.65 9.42 29.38
C LEU A 293 -0.11 9.39 29.33
N GLY A 294 0.57 9.60 30.46
CA GLY A 294 2.02 9.46 30.58
C GLY A 294 2.50 8.06 30.18
N ARG A 295 1.95 7.01 30.80
CA ARG A 295 2.27 5.61 30.46
C ARG A 295 2.01 5.31 28.99
N LEU A 296 0.90 5.79 28.44
CA LEU A 296 0.56 5.62 27.03
C LEU A 296 1.61 6.29 26.13
N THR A 297 1.98 7.54 26.40
CA THR A 297 2.98 8.25 25.61
C THR A 297 4.34 7.58 25.65
N GLU A 298 4.76 7.04 26.79
CA GLU A 298 6.00 6.30 26.94
C GLU A 298 5.98 4.98 26.14
N ALA A 299 4.87 4.23 26.22
CA ALA A 299 4.71 3.00 25.43
C ALA A 299 4.77 3.27 23.92
N PHE A 300 4.18 4.38 23.46
CA PHE A 300 4.30 4.83 22.07
C PHE A 300 5.75 5.13 21.67
N ARG A 301 6.49 5.88 22.49
CA ARG A 301 7.91 6.18 22.22
C ARG A 301 8.74 4.91 22.15
N ASN A 302 8.55 4.00 23.12
CA ASN A 302 9.27 2.73 23.17
C ASN A 302 8.97 1.85 21.95
N PHE A 303 7.72 1.82 21.49
CA PHE A 303 7.31 1.10 20.30
C PHE A 303 7.98 1.67 19.04
N PHE A 304 7.85 2.98 18.81
CA PHE A 304 8.38 3.61 17.59
C PHE A 304 9.90 3.72 17.56
N HIS A 305 10.57 3.74 18.71
CA HIS A 305 12.02 3.62 18.80
C HIS A 305 12.54 2.31 18.20
N HIS A 306 11.78 1.22 18.31
CA HIS A 306 12.15 -0.11 17.80
C HIS A 306 11.40 -0.48 16.52
N TYR A 307 10.65 0.44 15.93
CA TYR A 307 9.83 0.16 14.76
C TYR A 307 10.67 0.08 13.49
N THR A 308 10.61 -1.06 12.79
CA THR A 308 11.43 -1.32 11.59
C THR A 308 10.62 -1.77 10.37
N GLU A 309 9.29 -1.82 10.46
CA GLU A 309 8.46 -2.38 9.37
C GLU A 309 8.28 -1.43 8.18
N ALA A 310 8.48 -0.13 8.39
CA ALA A 310 8.39 0.89 7.35
C ALA A 310 9.31 2.08 7.67
N PRO A 311 9.67 2.91 6.67
CA PRO A 311 10.30 4.20 6.91
C PRO A 311 9.50 5.03 7.93
N LEU A 312 10.19 5.68 8.86
CA LEU A 312 9.58 6.39 9.97
C LEU A 312 10.01 7.86 9.99
N LEU A 313 9.04 8.77 9.94
CA LEU A 313 9.24 10.20 10.16
C LEU A 313 8.65 10.56 11.53
N VAL A 314 9.52 10.90 12.49
CA VAL A 314 9.13 11.34 13.82
C VAL A 314 8.99 12.85 13.82
N VAL A 315 7.82 13.36 14.18
CA VAL A 315 7.49 14.79 14.15
C VAL A 315 7.15 15.26 15.56
N ASN A 316 7.89 16.24 16.08
CA ASN A 316 7.54 16.87 17.35
C ASN A 316 6.50 17.98 17.10
N CYS A 317 5.31 17.78 17.66
CA CYS A 317 4.14 18.66 17.50
C CYS A 317 3.85 19.46 18.78
N SER A 318 4.77 19.51 19.74
CA SER A 318 4.51 20.15 21.05
C SER A 318 4.24 21.64 20.96
N ASP A 319 4.88 22.31 19.99
CA ASP A 319 4.87 23.77 19.84
C ASP A 319 4.25 24.22 18.52
N ILE A 320 3.60 23.31 17.78
CA ILE A 320 3.01 23.59 16.47
C ILE A 320 1.57 23.15 16.42
N ASP A 321 0.74 24.01 15.83
CA ASP A 321 -0.62 23.67 15.46
C ASP A 321 -0.75 23.60 13.93
N PHE A 322 -0.67 22.39 13.39
CA PHE A 322 -0.87 22.10 11.96
C PHE A 322 -2.30 22.40 11.48
N VAL A 323 -3.23 22.69 12.39
CA VAL A 323 -4.60 23.08 12.08
C VAL A 323 -4.69 24.59 11.82
N GLU A 324 -3.93 25.41 12.54
CA GLU A 324 -4.05 26.88 12.47
C GLU A 324 -2.97 27.55 11.60
N HIS A 325 -1.75 26.97 11.50
CA HIS A 325 -0.63 27.62 10.81
C HIS A 325 -0.22 26.85 9.54
N GLY A 326 -0.53 27.42 8.37
CA GLY A 326 -0.31 26.76 7.06
C GLY A 326 1.16 26.59 6.64
N GLY A 327 2.09 27.38 7.17
CA GLY A 327 3.52 27.32 6.83
C GLY A 327 4.19 26.03 7.29
N ASP A 328 3.94 25.64 8.54
CA ASP A 328 4.53 24.43 9.15
C ASP A 328 4.08 23.13 8.45
N LEU A 329 2.90 23.14 7.82
CA LEU A 329 2.38 22.02 7.04
C LEU A 329 3.13 21.85 5.71
N ALA A 330 3.45 22.95 5.02
CA ALA A 330 4.16 22.90 3.74
C ALA A 330 5.56 22.29 3.90
N ASP A 331 6.27 22.66 4.97
CA ASP A 331 7.57 22.08 5.29
C ASP A 331 7.46 20.60 5.65
N LEU A 332 6.45 20.21 6.46
CA LEU A 332 6.20 18.80 6.76
C LEU A 332 5.90 17.97 5.49
N ILE A 333 5.11 18.52 4.55
CA ILE A 333 4.83 17.86 3.26
C ILE A 333 6.12 17.65 2.47
N LYS A 334 7.03 18.63 2.48
CA LYS A 334 8.34 18.53 1.82
C LYS A 334 9.17 17.40 2.42
N GLU A 335 9.22 17.29 3.76
CA GLU A 335 9.90 16.19 4.45
C GLU A 335 9.27 14.83 4.11
N ILE A 336 7.94 14.73 4.10
CA ILE A 336 7.21 13.50 3.72
C ILE A 336 7.54 13.08 2.28
N ARG A 337 7.58 14.02 1.34
CA ARG A 337 7.96 13.75 -0.07
C ARG A 337 9.43 13.32 -0.19
N GLY A 338 10.30 13.86 0.66
CA GLY A 338 11.73 13.55 0.71
C GLY A 338 12.03 12.17 1.30
N MET A 339 11.17 11.66 2.17
CA MET A 339 11.44 10.43 2.91
C MET A 339 11.46 9.18 2.02
N ARG A 340 12.48 8.33 2.25
CA ARG A 340 12.73 7.09 1.49
C ARG A 340 12.90 5.87 2.37
N GLN A 341 13.82 5.91 3.33
CA GLN A 341 14.17 4.77 4.19
C GLN A 341 14.73 5.26 5.52
N GLY A 342 14.70 4.38 6.53
CA GLY A 342 15.25 4.64 7.86
C GLY A 342 14.32 5.46 8.74
N VAL A 343 14.90 6.07 9.77
CA VAL A 343 14.21 6.94 10.72
C VAL A 343 14.72 8.36 10.53
N GLN A 344 13.81 9.32 10.41
CA GLN A 344 14.13 10.75 10.35
C GLN A 344 13.36 11.48 11.45
N HIS A 345 14.02 12.43 12.11
CA HIS A 345 13.39 13.32 13.08
C HIS A 345 13.20 14.70 12.46
N TYR A 346 11.99 15.24 12.60
CA TYR A 346 11.63 16.57 12.16
C TYR A 346 11.08 17.36 13.36
N ILE A 347 11.71 18.51 13.61
CA ILE A 347 11.27 19.48 14.62
C ILE A 347 10.90 20.73 13.82
N PRO A 348 9.61 21.03 13.66
CA PRO A 348 9.21 22.23 12.95
C PRO A 348 9.69 23.46 13.75
N LEU A 349 10.09 24.52 13.05
CA LEU A 349 10.74 25.66 13.71
C LEU A 349 9.77 26.54 14.51
N GLY A 350 8.47 26.29 14.41
CA GLY A 350 7.42 27.13 14.99
C GLY A 350 7.38 28.46 14.25
N SER A 351 6.22 28.79 13.68
CA SER A 351 6.01 30.11 13.09
C SER A 351 6.31 31.19 14.15
N ARG A 352 7.41 31.93 14.00
CA ARG A 352 7.78 33.07 14.87
C ARG A 352 6.91 34.29 14.59
#